data_AF-A0A834XRY6-F1
#
_entry.id   AF-A0A834XRY6-F1
#
_cell.length_a   1.000
_cell.length_b   1.000
_cell.length_c   1.000
_cell.angle_alpha   90.00
_cell.angle_beta   90.00
_cell.angle_gamma   90.00
#
_symmetry.space_group_name_H-M   'P 1'
#
loop_
_entity.id
_entity.type
_entity.pdbx_description
1 polymer ?
#
loop_
_entity_poly.entity_id
_entity_poly.type
_entity_poly.pdbx_seq_one_letter_code
_entity_poly.pdbx_strand_id
1 'polypeptide(L)'
;MGIPRLSVKRCFIYMTCATCMILVVMNVRQKELWHSFKLEPEQSQLPHVNSELKKILNSSETTDLINNSVVKILNSSKKPWFMKGGSRQPSPAPKVETKERKRNRLWPDDDSDDDRITNQLMYVPSDYNKTFAKNHPKKIMIPHGMNEAKTGSDVFIQLGCPISTCVITRDDPETADLILFKDYVTHVGHRPPNQVWALYFLECPYHTQTVKNAIVNWTATYRRDSDIVAPYEKWQYYDSHVKQLSQTFNYASNKTKKVAWFVSNCHPRNERMLYARELSKYIQVDIYGACGNLHCSRTHACFRMLDNDYKFYLAFENSNCQDYITEKFFVNGLGHNVLPIVMGARQQDYEKSAPYRSYIHVDEFQSAKELASWLHHLDEDDDLYNSYFEWKGTGEFINTYFWCRLCAMIHDNYPPKYYNDINEWWRGDGICTLKSWREKSKQMT
;
A
#
# COMPACT_ATOMS: atom_id res chain seq x y z
N MET A 1 26.44 31.16 -53.51
CA MET A 1 26.07 30.05 -52.59
C MET A 1 24.60 30.19 -52.24
N GLY A 2 23.73 29.33 -52.78
CA GLY A 2 22.29 29.40 -52.56
C GLY A 2 21.90 28.72 -51.26
N ILE A 3 21.13 29.41 -50.41
CA ILE A 3 20.58 28.88 -49.15
C ILE A 3 19.56 27.77 -49.50
N PRO A 4 19.66 26.56 -48.92
CA PRO A 4 18.73 25.49 -49.24
C PRO A 4 17.33 25.81 -48.71
N ARG A 5 16.32 25.79 -49.59
CA ARG A 5 14.91 25.91 -49.23
C ARG A 5 14.46 24.65 -48.47
N LEU A 6 14.22 24.77 -47.16
CA LEU A 6 13.57 23.71 -46.39
C LEU A 6 12.12 23.55 -46.83
N SER A 7 11.75 22.33 -47.24
CA SER A 7 10.36 21.96 -47.54
C SER A 7 9.54 21.87 -46.25
N VAL A 8 8.31 22.37 -46.26
CA VAL A 8 7.35 22.30 -45.13
C VAL A 8 7.17 20.86 -44.62
N LYS A 9 7.23 19.86 -45.52
CA LYS A 9 7.17 18.44 -45.14
C LYS A 9 8.36 18.02 -44.28
N ARG A 10 9.56 18.55 -44.55
CA ARG A 10 10.76 18.29 -43.73
C ARG A 10 10.64 18.98 -42.37
N CYS A 11 10.16 20.21 -42.31
CA CYS A 11 9.90 20.89 -41.03
C CYS A 11 8.90 20.12 -40.16
N PHE A 12 7.83 19.58 -40.75
CA PHE A 12 6.86 18.77 -40.01
C PHE A 12 7.47 17.50 -39.43
N ILE A 13 8.28 16.78 -40.22
CA ILE A 13 8.99 15.58 -39.77
C ILE A 13 9.98 15.91 -38.63
N TYR A 14 10.72 17.01 -38.72
CA TYR A 14 11.61 17.44 -37.65
C TYR A 14 10.85 17.81 -36.37
N MET A 15 9.71 18.47 -36.48
CA MET A 15 8.85 18.79 -35.33
C MET A 15 8.26 17.55 -34.67
N THR A 16 7.82 16.56 -35.44
CA THR A 16 7.32 15.28 -34.91
C THR A 16 8.43 14.45 -34.27
N CYS A 17 9.63 14.44 -34.86
CA CYS A 17 10.78 13.75 -34.25
C CYS A 17 11.25 14.44 -32.97
N ALA A 18 11.26 15.78 -32.95
CA ALA A 18 11.62 16.55 -31.76
C ALA A 18 10.60 16.35 -30.63
N THR A 19 9.30 16.32 -30.93
CA THR A 19 8.25 16.04 -29.92
C THR A 19 8.32 14.60 -29.41
N CYS A 20 8.54 13.60 -30.27
CA CYS A 20 8.78 12.23 -29.82
C CYS A 20 10.04 12.10 -28.96
N MET A 21 11.14 12.77 -29.32
CA MET A 21 12.36 12.77 -28.51
C MET A 21 12.16 13.47 -27.17
N ILE A 22 11.39 14.57 -27.12
CA ILE A 22 11.03 15.24 -25.87
C ILE A 22 10.16 14.32 -25.00
N LEU A 23 9.19 13.61 -25.58
CA LEU A 23 8.35 12.64 -24.83
C LEU A 23 9.16 11.45 -24.32
N VAL A 24 10.16 10.97 -25.07
CA VAL A 24 11.08 9.93 -24.63
C VAL A 24 11.99 10.46 -23.52
N VAL A 25 12.54 11.67 -23.64
CA VAL A 25 13.36 12.30 -22.59
C VAL A 25 12.54 12.59 -21.33
N MET A 26 11.27 12.98 -21.46
CA MET A 26 10.36 13.16 -20.32
C MET A 26 10.03 11.83 -19.63
N ASN A 27 9.80 10.75 -20.38
CA ASN A 27 9.60 9.41 -19.82
C ASN A 27 10.88 8.85 -19.17
N VAL A 28 12.06 9.10 -19.76
CA VAL A 28 13.35 8.71 -19.19
C VAL A 28 13.65 9.53 -17.93
N ARG A 29 13.33 10.83 -17.89
CA ARG A 29 13.44 11.65 -16.68
C ARG A 29 12.44 11.29 -15.59
N GLN A 30 11.23 10.87 -15.94
CA GLN A 30 10.28 10.29 -14.98
C GLN A 30 10.90 9.05 -14.32
N LYS A 31 11.59 8.21 -15.08
CA LYS A 31 12.28 7.00 -14.60
C LYS A 31 13.48 7.31 -13.69
N GLU A 32 14.23 8.38 -13.94
CA GLU A 32 15.31 8.81 -13.02
C GLU A 32 14.77 9.44 -11.72
N LEU A 33 13.63 10.14 -11.78
CA LEU A 33 12.95 10.63 -10.59
C LEU A 33 12.47 9.48 -9.69
N TRP A 34 11.86 8.42 -10.25
CA TRP A 34 11.48 7.22 -9.47
C TRP A 34 12.67 6.46 -8.85
N HIS A 35 13.85 6.51 -9.49
CA HIS A 35 15.06 5.90 -8.93
C HIS A 35 15.80 6.80 -7.92
N SER A 36 15.65 8.12 -7.99
CA SER A 36 16.12 9.04 -6.94
C SER A 36 15.16 9.12 -5.73
N PHE A 37 13.99 8.47 -5.78
CA PHE A 37 13.04 8.38 -4.67
C PHE A 37 13.35 7.27 -3.65
N LYS A 38 14.53 6.66 -3.72
CA LYS A 38 15.14 6.12 -2.50
C LYS A 38 15.61 7.31 -1.66
N LEU A 39 15.01 7.47 -0.49
CA LEU A 39 15.63 8.22 0.60
C LEU A 39 17.04 7.63 0.83
N GLU A 40 18.06 8.24 0.25
CA GLU A 40 19.35 8.26 0.92
C GLU A 40 19.16 9.04 2.22
N PRO A 41 19.70 8.55 3.36
CA PRO A 41 19.61 9.27 4.61
C PRO A 41 20.37 10.57 4.46
N GLU A 42 19.67 11.70 4.43
CA GLU A 42 20.28 12.99 4.67
C GLU A 42 20.95 12.91 6.04
N GLN A 43 22.29 13.01 6.06
CA GLN A 43 23.06 13.20 7.28
C GLN A 43 22.67 14.55 7.88
N SER A 44 21.55 14.59 8.61
CA SER A 44 21.35 15.61 9.62
C SER A 44 22.42 15.35 10.68
N GLN A 45 23.45 16.18 10.71
CA GLN A 45 24.41 16.19 11.79
C GLN A 45 23.63 16.31 13.11
N LEU A 46 23.66 15.25 13.92
CA LEU A 46 23.27 15.33 15.32
C LEU A 46 24.07 16.48 15.95
N PRO A 47 23.44 17.41 16.68
CA PRO A 47 24.18 18.31 17.55
C PRO A 47 25.07 17.48 18.46
N HIS A 48 26.32 17.88 18.59
CA HIS A 48 27.32 17.28 19.44
C HIS A 48 26.81 17.20 20.89
N VAL A 49 26.16 16.09 21.27
CA VAL A 49 25.79 15.83 22.66
C VAL A 49 27.05 15.37 23.37
N ASN A 50 27.83 16.31 23.88
CA ASN A 50 28.96 16.02 24.76
C ASN A 50 28.92 16.90 26.01
N SER A 51 29.05 16.20 27.15
CA SER A 51 29.32 16.67 28.52
C SER A 51 28.18 17.08 29.46
N GLU A 52 27.00 17.53 29.00
CA GLU A 52 25.91 17.88 29.94
C GLU A 52 24.94 16.73 30.26
N LEU A 53 24.70 15.79 29.33
CA LEU A 53 23.82 14.63 29.58
C LEU A 53 24.37 13.66 30.64
N LYS A 54 25.70 13.65 30.87
CA LYS A 54 26.32 12.85 31.94
C LYS A 54 26.07 13.41 33.34
N LYS A 55 25.68 14.69 33.47
CA LYS A 55 25.36 15.30 34.77
C LYS A 55 23.89 15.13 35.17
N ILE A 56 23.00 14.88 34.21
CA ILE A 56 21.56 14.70 34.46
C ILE A 56 21.21 13.24 34.83
N LEU A 57 22.13 12.30 34.56
CA LEU A 57 21.96 10.86 34.85
C LEU A 57 22.00 10.45 36.34
N ASN A 58 21.91 11.40 37.28
CA ASN A 58 21.98 11.13 38.73
C ASN A 58 20.68 11.46 39.49
N SER A 59 19.50 11.35 38.87
CA SER A 59 18.26 11.36 39.66
C SER A 59 17.08 10.59 39.05
N SER A 60 16.67 9.57 39.79
CA SER A 60 15.34 8.94 39.91
C SER A 60 14.95 7.82 38.92
N GLU A 61 14.40 6.76 39.53
CA GLU A 61 14.18 5.38 39.09
C GLU A 61 13.11 5.15 38.00
N THR A 62 12.78 6.16 37.20
CA THR A 62 11.77 6.04 36.12
C THR A 62 12.36 5.80 34.73
N THR A 63 13.69 5.92 34.57
CA THR A 63 14.40 5.78 33.28
C THR A 63 14.78 4.35 32.91
N ASP A 64 14.86 3.42 33.87
CA ASP A 64 15.32 2.05 33.62
C ASP A 64 14.28 1.15 32.93
N LEU A 65 12.99 1.43 33.10
CA LEU A 65 11.93 0.68 32.42
C LEU A 65 11.84 1.05 30.93
N ILE A 66 11.95 2.35 30.61
CA ILE A 66 11.89 2.85 29.23
C ILE A 66 13.14 2.41 28.45
N ASN A 67 14.32 2.49 29.06
CA ASN A 67 15.57 2.05 28.43
C ASN A 67 15.56 0.55 28.09
N ASN A 68 15.03 -0.29 28.98
CA ASN A 68 14.98 -1.73 28.72
C ASN A 68 14.01 -2.10 27.59
N SER A 69 12.88 -1.40 27.43
CA SER A 69 11.98 -1.59 26.28
C SER A 69 12.60 -1.12 24.96
N VAL A 70 13.24 0.05 24.93
CA VAL A 70 13.81 0.63 23.71
C VAL A 70 15.04 -0.15 23.23
N VAL A 71 15.91 -0.58 24.15
CA VAL A 71 17.09 -1.41 23.82
C VAL A 71 16.68 -2.81 23.32
N LYS A 72 15.56 -3.37 23.82
CA LYS A 72 15.03 -4.67 23.37
C LYS A 72 14.41 -4.59 21.96
N ILE A 73 13.90 -3.43 21.56
CA ILE A 73 13.36 -3.14 20.21
C ILE A 73 14.47 -2.95 19.16
N LEU A 74 15.67 -2.53 19.57
CA LEU A 74 16.78 -2.17 18.68
C LEU A 74 17.72 -3.33 18.30
N ASN A 75 17.51 -4.55 18.80
CA ASN A 75 18.37 -5.68 18.43
C ASN A 75 18.02 -6.21 17.03
N SER A 76 18.77 -5.76 16.02
CA SER A 76 18.60 -6.07 14.59
C SER A 76 18.47 -7.57 14.28
N SER A 77 19.14 -8.42 15.07
CA SER A 77 19.12 -9.88 14.93
C SER A 77 17.75 -10.54 15.16
N LYS A 78 16.80 -9.85 15.81
CA LYS A 78 15.47 -10.40 16.12
C LYS A 78 14.39 -9.99 15.11
N LYS A 79 14.56 -8.86 14.41
CA LYS A 79 13.55 -8.34 13.47
C LYS A 79 13.51 -9.21 12.19
N PRO A 80 12.30 -9.52 11.67
CA PRO A 80 12.14 -10.19 10.38
C PRO A 80 12.92 -9.52 9.25
N TRP A 81 13.39 -10.30 8.28
CA TRP A 81 14.20 -9.85 7.14
C TRP A 81 13.59 -8.72 6.29
N PHE A 82 12.27 -8.58 6.28
CA PHE A 82 11.54 -7.56 5.51
C PHE A 82 11.34 -6.23 6.26
N MET A 83 11.73 -6.16 7.54
CA MET A 83 11.65 -4.95 8.37
C MET A 83 12.98 -4.17 8.31
N LYS A 84 12.94 -2.86 8.55
CA LYS A 84 14.14 -2.01 8.48
C LYS A 84 15.18 -2.47 9.51
N GLY A 85 16.37 -2.80 9.00
CA GLY A 85 17.48 -3.32 9.81
C GLY A 85 17.25 -4.74 10.36
N GLY A 86 16.23 -5.46 9.87
CA GLY A 86 16.00 -6.85 10.23
C GLY A 86 16.81 -7.83 9.39
N SER A 87 17.20 -8.95 10.00
CA SER A 87 17.97 -10.01 9.33
C SER A 87 17.45 -11.42 9.59
N ARG A 88 16.38 -11.56 10.40
CA ARG A 88 15.82 -12.86 10.75
C ARG A 88 15.07 -13.47 9.56
N GLN A 89 15.69 -14.49 8.98
CA GLN A 89 15.13 -15.31 7.91
C GLN A 89 14.12 -16.34 8.45
N PRO A 90 13.14 -16.79 7.64
CA PRO A 90 12.27 -17.90 8.01
C PRO A 90 13.00 -19.23 8.05
N SER A 91 12.51 -20.13 8.91
CA SER A 91 12.87 -21.55 8.90
C SER A 91 11.88 -22.35 8.03
N PRO A 92 12.30 -23.47 7.44
CA PRO A 92 11.37 -24.40 6.80
C PRO A 92 10.20 -24.77 7.73
N ALA A 93 9.00 -24.82 7.16
CA ALA A 93 7.82 -25.25 7.87
C ALA A 93 8.00 -26.70 8.38
N PRO A 94 7.38 -27.07 9.50
CA PRO A 94 7.37 -28.46 9.96
C PRO A 94 6.76 -29.38 8.88
N LYS A 95 7.26 -30.62 8.75
CA LYS A 95 6.65 -31.63 7.88
C LYS A 95 5.28 -32.00 8.46
N VAL A 96 4.21 -31.65 7.76
CA VAL A 96 2.83 -31.85 8.25
C VAL A 96 2.34 -33.25 7.91
N GLU A 97 2.01 -34.05 8.93
CA GLU A 97 1.08 -35.17 8.80
C GLU A 97 -0.35 -34.59 8.66
N THR A 98 -0.87 -34.58 7.43
CA THR A 98 -2.24 -34.34 6.89
C THR A 98 -3.33 -33.55 7.66
N LYS A 99 -3.36 -33.47 9.00
CA LYS A 99 -4.34 -32.71 9.81
C LYS A 99 -3.85 -31.37 10.36
N GLU A 100 -2.56 -31.01 10.23
CA GLU A 100 -2.00 -29.75 10.78
C GLU A 100 -1.79 -28.61 9.76
N ARG A 101 -2.30 -28.71 8.52
CA ARG A 101 -2.18 -27.65 7.49
C ARG A 101 -2.61 -26.25 8.00
N LYS A 102 -3.54 -26.20 8.95
CA LYS A 102 -4.03 -24.98 9.63
C LYS A 102 -2.97 -24.18 10.41
N ARG A 103 -1.75 -24.69 10.62
CA ARG A 103 -0.76 -24.05 11.50
C ARG A 103 -0.10 -22.81 10.91
N ASN A 104 0.06 -22.71 9.59
CA ASN A 104 0.83 -21.61 8.98
C ASN A 104 -0.02 -20.40 8.55
N ARG A 105 -1.37 -20.53 8.54
CA ARG A 105 -2.32 -19.46 8.19
C ARG A 105 -1.89 -18.66 6.97
N LEU A 106 -1.69 -19.36 5.85
CA LEU A 106 -1.10 -18.80 4.62
C LEU A 106 -2.16 -18.43 3.59
N TRP A 107 -3.32 -19.08 3.66
CA TRP A 107 -4.40 -18.97 2.69
C TRP A 107 -5.66 -18.37 3.33
N PRO A 108 -6.52 -17.71 2.54
CA PRO A 108 -7.70 -17.04 3.08
C PRO A 108 -8.68 -17.96 3.80
N ASP A 109 -8.71 -19.26 3.48
CA ASP A 109 -9.58 -20.24 4.14
C ASP A 109 -9.17 -20.53 5.59
N ASP A 110 -7.94 -20.15 6.00
CA ASP A 110 -7.47 -20.31 7.38
C ASP A 110 -7.97 -19.19 8.31
N ASP A 111 -8.03 -17.97 7.79
CA ASP A 111 -8.54 -16.76 8.44
C ASP A 111 -8.76 -15.68 7.36
N SER A 112 -10.03 -15.35 7.09
CA SER A 112 -10.40 -14.38 6.06
C SER A 112 -10.19 -12.93 6.48
N ASP A 113 -9.99 -12.67 7.77
CA ASP A 113 -9.80 -11.32 8.32
C ASP A 113 -8.31 -10.92 8.45
N ASP A 114 -7.40 -11.89 8.54
CA ASP A 114 -5.95 -11.67 8.49
C ASP A 114 -5.50 -11.35 7.04
N ASP A 115 -4.54 -10.45 6.85
CA ASP A 115 -3.95 -10.21 5.53
C ASP A 115 -2.88 -11.25 5.15
N ARG A 116 -2.39 -12.02 6.15
CA ARG A 116 -1.42 -13.12 6.00
C ARG A 116 -0.09 -12.71 5.38
N ILE A 117 0.17 -11.42 5.18
CA ILE A 117 1.36 -10.92 4.46
C ILE A 117 2.63 -11.32 5.20
N THR A 118 2.68 -11.11 6.53
CA THR A 118 3.85 -11.48 7.34
C THR A 118 4.05 -12.99 7.41
N ASN A 119 2.97 -13.78 7.47
CA ASN A 119 3.03 -15.25 7.48
C ASN A 119 3.63 -15.75 6.17
N GLN A 120 3.15 -15.24 5.03
CA GLN A 120 3.69 -15.56 3.70
C GLN A 120 5.14 -15.12 3.51
N LEU A 121 5.54 -13.95 4.04
CA LEU A 121 6.94 -13.49 4.03
C LEU A 121 7.86 -14.36 4.89
N MET A 122 7.30 -15.04 5.90
CA MET A 122 8.02 -15.94 6.79
C MET A 122 7.79 -17.42 6.45
N TYR A 123 7.34 -17.72 5.23
CA TYR A 123 7.08 -19.08 4.80
C TYR A 123 8.19 -19.68 3.93
N VAL A 124 8.57 -20.91 4.25
CA VAL A 124 9.44 -21.79 3.46
C VAL A 124 8.83 -23.18 3.50
N PRO A 125 8.48 -23.82 2.36
CA PRO A 125 7.91 -25.17 2.36
C PRO A 125 8.82 -26.20 3.03
N SER A 126 8.24 -27.18 3.73
CA SER A 126 8.97 -28.18 4.53
C SER A 126 9.89 -29.10 3.71
N ASP A 127 9.54 -29.29 2.44
CA ASP A 127 10.20 -30.12 1.44
C ASP A 127 10.98 -29.29 0.41
N TYR A 128 11.11 -27.98 0.64
CA TYR A 128 11.81 -27.08 -0.27
C TYR A 128 13.31 -27.45 -0.37
N ASN A 129 13.67 -28.08 -1.48
CA ASN A 129 15.06 -28.38 -1.83
C ASN A 129 15.58 -27.34 -2.82
N LYS A 130 16.43 -26.44 -2.32
CA LYS A 130 16.99 -25.33 -3.11
C LYS A 130 17.74 -25.80 -4.36
N THR A 131 18.46 -26.93 -4.30
CA THR A 131 19.21 -27.45 -5.44
C THR A 131 18.29 -28.00 -6.52
N PHE A 132 17.29 -28.80 -6.13
CA PHE A 132 16.30 -29.32 -7.07
C PHE A 132 15.47 -28.20 -7.70
N ALA A 133 14.97 -27.27 -6.89
CA ALA A 133 14.18 -26.13 -7.34
C ALA A 133 14.99 -25.16 -8.21
N LYS A 134 16.30 -25.02 -7.99
CA LYS A 134 17.18 -24.24 -8.87
C LYS A 134 17.29 -24.86 -10.27
N ASN A 135 17.24 -26.19 -10.37
CA ASN A 135 17.25 -26.89 -11.65
C ASN A 135 15.86 -26.95 -12.31
N HIS A 136 14.79 -26.75 -11.54
CA HIS A 136 13.41 -26.75 -12.00
C HIS A 136 12.65 -25.54 -11.43
N PRO A 137 13.00 -24.31 -11.85
CA PRO A 137 12.38 -23.11 -11.31
C PRO A 137 10.91 -23.02 -11.71
N LYS A 138 10.08 -22.52 -10.80
CA LYS A 138 8.66 -22.25 -11.08
C LYS A 138 8.52 -21.08 -12.06
N LYS A 139 7.80 -21.31 -13.15
CA LYS A 139 7.60 -20.32 -14.23
C LYS A 139 6.35 -19.49 -13.98
N ILE A 140 6.52 -18.17 -13.94
CA ILE A 140 5.44 -17.20 -13.79
C ILE A 140 5.32 -16.41 -15.08
N MET A 141 4.18 -16.51 -15.76
CA MET A 141 3.89 -15.72 -16.95
C MET A 141 3.06 -14.49 -16.61
N ILE A 142 3.39 -13.36 -17.23
CA ILE A 142 2.62 -12.11 -17.11
C ILE A 142 2.36 -11.59 -18.53
N PRO A 143 1.21 -11.89 -19.15
CA PRO A 143 0.97 -11.63 -20.58
C PRO A 143 1.20 -10.18 -21.01
N HIS A 144 0.81 -9.22 -20.18
CA HIS A 144 0.95 -7.78 -20.47
C HIS A 144 2.16 -7.13 -19.79
N GLY A 145 2.98 -7.93 -19.11
CA GLY A 145 4.07 -7.46 -18.27
C GLY A 145 3.62 -6.65 -17.04
N MET A 146 4.58 -6.37 -16.18
CA MET A 146 4.48 -5.47 -15.03
C MET A 146 5.80 -4.70 -14.95
N ASN A 147 5.75 -3.43 -14.56
CA ASN A 147 6.94 -2.57 -14.56
C ASN A 147 8.05 -3.11 -13.65
N GLU A 148 7.66 -3.71 -12.53
CA GLU A 148 8.55 -4.26 -11.51
C GLU A 148 9.09 -5.66 -11.88
N ALA A 149 8.46 -6.35 -12.83
CA ALA A 149 8.72 -7.75 -13.16
C ALA A 149 9.23 -7.92 -14.60
N LYS A 150 10.55 -7.82 -14.74
CA LYS A 150 11.27 -8.17 -15.97
C LYS A 150 11.40 -9.70 -16.09
N THR A 151 11.50 -10.19 -17.32
CA THR A 151 11.81 -11.59 -17.62
C THR A 151 13.11 -12.02 -16.92
N GLY A 152 13.13 -13.24 -16.39
CA GLY A 152 14.26 -13.80 -15.63
C GLY A 152 13.96 -13.96 -14.14
N SER A 153 15.01 -14.22 -13.36
CA SER A 153 14.91 -14.47 -11.90
C SER A 153 15.41 -13.29 -11.05
N ASP A 154 15.87 -12.21 -11.68
CA ASP A 154 16.53 -11.08 -11.01
C ASP A 154 15.66 -10.47 -9.92
N VAL A 155 14.35 -10.32 -10.14
CA VAL A 155 13.44 -9.73 -9.14
C VAL A 155 13.47 -10.50 -7.83
N PHE A 156 13.55 -11.84 -7.87
CA PHE A 156 13.55 -12.65 -6.66
C PHE A 156 14.91 -12.62 -5.94
N ILE A 157 16.00 -12.53 -6.70
CA ILE A 157 17.37 -12.50 -6.17
C ILE A 157 17.67 -11.13 -5.58
N GLN A 158 17.36 -10.05 -6.29
CA GLN A 158 17.62 -8.68 -5.87
C GLN A 158 16.79 -8.26 -4.65
N LEU A 159 15.57 -8.80 -4.53
CA LEU A 159 14.73 -8.60 -3.35
C LEU A 159 15.17 -9.46 -2.15
N GLY A 160 16.13 -10.39 -2.33
CA GLY A 160 16.60 -11.26 -1.25
C GLY A 160 15.55 -12.25 -0.75
N CYS A 161 14.64 -12.71 -1.64
CA CYS A 161 13.54 -13.58 -1.24
C CYS A 161 14.05 -14.90 -0.61
N PRO A 162 13.46 -15.35 0.52
CA PRO A 162 13.76 -16.66 1.11
C PRO A 162 13.57 -17.81 0.11
N ILE A 163 12.49 -17.74 -0.68
CA ILE A 163 12.23 -18.59 -1.84
C ILE A 163 12.43 -17.75 -3.10
N SER A 164 13.46 -18.07 -3.87
CA SER A 164 13.87 -17.33 -5.06
C SER A 164 14.01 -18.18 -6.33
N THR A 165 13.58 -19.45 -6.28
CA THR A 165 13.62 -20.38 -7.42
C THR A 165 12.37 -20.26 -8.30
N CYS A 166 12.11 -19.03 -8.74
CA CYS A 166 11.08 -18.69 -9.72
C CYS A 166 11.70 -17.90 -10.87
N VAL A 167 11.04 -17.93 -12.03
CA VAL A 167 11.44 -17.20 -13.23
C VAL A 167 10.23 -16.57 -13.88
N ILE A 168 10.32 -15.28 -14.21
CA ILE A 168 9.30 -14.60 -15.01
C ILE A 168 9.56 -14.89 -16.48
N THR A 169 8.54 -15.32 -17.21
CA THR A 169 8.60 -15.59 -18.65
C THR A 169 7.48 -14.84 -19.39
N ARG A 170 7.65 -14.67 -20.72
CA ARG A 170 6.64 -14.13 -21.64
C ARG A 170 6.44 -15.03 -22.87
N ASP A 171 7.03 -16.21 -22.86
CA ASP A 171 7.21 -17.00 -24.07
C ASP A 171 6.02 -17.93 -24.29
N ASP A 172 6.00 -19.07 -23.60
CA ASP A 172 5.02 -20.13 -23.79
C ASP A 172 4.10 -20.27 -22.57
N PRO A 173 2.82 -19.85 -22.70
CA PRO A 173 1.81 -20.03 -21.67
C PRO A 173 1.69 -21.47 -21.17
N GLU A 174 1.86 -22.48 -22.03
CA GLU A 174 1.64 -23.88 -21.65
C GLU A 174 2.75 -24.41 -20.72
N THR A 175 3.90 -23.74 -20.69
CA THR A 175 4.98 -24.13 -19.77
C THR A 175 4.92 -23.42 -18.42
N ALA A 176 4.05 -22.43 -18.27
CA ALA A 176 3.96 -21.65 -17.03
C ALA A 176 3.28 -22.46 -15.91
N ASP A 177 3.85 -22.44 -14.71
CA ASP A 177 3.20 -22.97 -13.51
C ASP A 177 2.07 -22.02 -13.06
N LEU A 178 2.28 -20.70 -13.23
CA LEU A 178 1.29 -19.67 -12.93
C LEU A 178 1.24 -18.61 -14.03
N ILE A 179 0.02 -18.21 -14.41
CA ILE A 179 -0.24 -17.04 -15.26
C ILE A 179 -0.90 -15.96 -14.41
N LEU A 180 -0.26 -14.79 -14.31
CA LEU A 180 -0.75 -13.63 -13.57
C LEU A 180 -1.35 -12.61 -14.55
N PHE A 181 -2.68 -12.51 -14.53
CA PHE A 181 -3.46 -11.58 -15.33
C PHE A 181 -3.61 -10.25 -14.60
N LYS A 182 -2.87 -9.23 -15.04
CA LYS A 182 -3.01 -7.87 -14.53
C LYS A 182 -4.14 -7.14 -15.24
N ASP A 183 -5.05 -6.55 -14.45
CA ASP A 183 -6.19 -5.69 -14.86
C ASP A 183 -7.31 -6.37 -15.67
N TYR A 184 -7.00 -7.39 -16.48
CA TYR A 184 -7.98 -8.18 -17.23
C TYR A 184 -7.41 -9.55 -17.63
N VAL A 185 -8.30 -10.53 -17.82
CA VAL A 185 -7.91 -11.84 -18.35
C VAL A 185 -7.80 -11.77 -19.86
N THR A 186 -6.75 -12.37 -20.40
CA THR A 186 -6.58 -12.59 -21.83
C THR A 186 -6.60 -14.06 -22.20
N HIS A 187 -7.01 -14.34 -23.43
CA HIS A 187 -6.95 -15.69 -23.98
C HIS A 187 -5.49 -16.05 -24.25
N VAL A 188 -4.98 -17.01 -23.50
CA VAL A 188 -3.59 -17.48 -23.57
C VAL A 188 -3.48 -18.92 -24.10
N GLY A 189 -4.53 -19.40 -24.77
CA GLY A 189 -4.56 -20.72 -25.41
C GLY A 189 -5.03 -21.83 -24.47
N HIS A 190 -4.47 -23.03 -24.66
CA HIS A 190 -4.78 -24.21 -23.87
C HIS A 190 -4.25 -24.04 -22.44
N ARG A 191 -5.01 -24.54 -21.46
CA ARG A 191 -4.64 -24.52 -20.05
C ARG A 191 -4.20 -25.92 -19.61
N PRO A 192 -2.90 -26.15 -19.35
CA PRO A 192 -2.41 -27.41 -18.83
C PRO A 192 -3.02 -27.78 -17.47
N PRO A 193 -3.10 -29.09 -17.14
CA PRO A 193 -3.44 -29.53 -15.80
C PRO A 193 -2.49 -28.92 -14.76
N ASN A 194 -3.02 -28.48 -13.62
CA ASN A 194 -2.30 -27.86 -12.50
C ASN A 194 -1.71 -26.46 -12.75
N GLN A 195 -1.86 -25.85 -13.93
CA GLN A 195 -1.51 -24.45 -14.12
C GLN A 195 -2.45 -23.55 -13.31
N VAL A 196 -1.87 -22.60 -12.58
CA VAL A 196 -2.60 -21.62 -11.76
C VAL A 196 -2.87 -20.37 -12.58
N TRP A 197 -4.13 -19.93 -12.64
CA TRP A 197 -4.49 -18.62 -13.18
C TRP A 197 -4.79 -17.68 -12.02
N ALA A 198 -4.04 -16.58 -11.94
CA ALA A 198 -4.15 -15.59 -10.87
C ALA A 198 -4.58 -14.24 -11.44
N LEU A 199 -5.52 -13.57 -10.77
CA LEU A 199 -5.90 -12.19 -11.09
C LEU A 199 -5.13 -11.20 -10.23
N TYR A 200 -4.63 -10.13 -10.84
CA TYR A 200 -4.02 -9.00 -10.13
C TYR A 200 -4.81 -7.72 -10.41
N PHE A 201 -5.50 -7.19 -9.40
CA PHE A 201 -6.24 -5.92 -9.48
C PHE A 201 -5.83 -4.98 -8.35
N LEU A 202 -5.34 -3.79 -8.73
CA LEU A 202 -5.02 -2.73 -7.78
C LEU A 202 -6.17 -1.71 -7.63
N GLU A 203 -6.93 -1.49 -8.71
CA GLU A 203 -8.13 -0.65 -8.69
C GLU A 203 -9.37 -1.40 -8.18
N CYS A 204 -10.38 -0.66 -7.73
CA CYS A 204 -11.58 -1.24 -7.12
C CYS A 204 -12.54 -1.90 -8.14
N PRO A 205 -13.54 -2.68 -7.69
CA PRO A 205 -14.54 -3.32 -8.53
C PRO A 205 -15.24 -2.40 -9.54
N TYR A 206 -15.55 -1.15 -9.16
CA TYR A 206 -16.19 -0.19 -10.07
C TYR A 206 -15.26 0.35 -11.16
N HIS A 207 -13.95 0.16 -11.01
CA HIS A 207 -12.92 0.61 -11.92
C HIS A 207 -12.15 -0.55 -12.58
N THR A 208 -12.69 -1.78 -12.50
CA THR A 208 -12.14 -2.97 -13.15
C THR A 208 -13.15 -3.64 -14.07
N GLN A 209 -12.67 -4.34 -15.11
CA GLN A 209 -13.53 -5.02 -16.07
C GLN A 209 -14.13 -6.30 -15.50
N THR A 210 -15.34 -6.67 -15.95
CA THR A 210 -15.94 -7.96 -15.63
C THR A 210 -15.08 -9.07 -16.23
N VAL A 211 -14.78 -10.08 -15.43
CA VAL A 211 -14.02 -11.25 -15.88
C VAL A 211 -14.98 -12.19 -16.60
N LYS A 212 -14.71 -12.51 -17.85
CA LYS A 212 -15.58 -13.37 -18.68
C LYS A 212 -14.83 -14.66 -19.05
N ASN A 213 -15.53 -15.78 -18.97
CA ASN A 213 -15.08 -17.09 -19.49
C ASN A 213 -13.66 -17.49 -19.04
N ALA A 214 -13.33 -17.27 -17.77
CA ALA A 214 -12.02 -17.56 -17.21
C ALA A 214 -12.14 -18.34 -15.90
N ILE A 215 -11.36 -19.42 -15.78
CA ILE A 215 -11.22 -20.17 -14.53
C ILE A 215 -10.10 -19.50 -13.74
N VAL A 216 -10.44 -18.81 -12.66
CA VAL A 216 -9.48 -18.15 -11.77
C VAL A 216 -9.26 -19.03 -10.56
N ASN A 217 -7.99 -19.27 -10.22
CA ASN A 217 -7.60 -20.01 -9.04
C ASN A 217 -7.26 -19.07 -7.90
N TRP A 218 -6.42 -18.07 -8.19
CA TRP A 218 -5.87 -17.17 -7.18
C TRP A 218 -6.23 -15.72 -7.44
N THR A 219 -6.29 -14.94 -6.36
CA THR A 219 -6.48 -13.49 -6.41
C THR A 219 -5.35 -12.75 -5.71
N ALA A 220 -4.93 -11.66 -6.33
CA ALA A 220 -3.92 -10.74 -5.83
C ALA A 220 -4.48 -9.32 -5.90
N THR A 221 -5.23 -8.92 -4.89
CA THR A 221 -5.88 -7.61 -4.82
C THR A 221 -5.62 -6.96 -3.47
N TYR A 222 -6.05 -5.72 -3.28
CA TYR A 222 -5.98 -5.04 -1.98
C TYR A 222 -6.84 -5.71 -0.90
N ARG A 223 -7.82 -6.56 -1.25
CA ARG A 223 -8.71 -7.20 -0.28
C ARG A 223 -7.98 -8.20 0.60
N ARG A 224 -8.34 -8.21 1.89
CA ARG A 224 -7.72 -9.09 2.88
C ARG A 224 -8.02 -10.57 2.67
N ASP A 225 -9.07 -10.90 1.95
CA ASP A 225 -9.43 -12.27 1.60
C ASP A 225 -8.85 -12.74 0.24
N SER A 226 -7.93 -11.97 -0.37
CA SER A 226 -7.16 -12.42 -1.53
C SER A 226 -6.07 -13.44 -1.17
N ASP A 227 -5.79 -14.38 -2.07
CA ASP A 227 -4.70 -15.36 -1.91
C ASP A 227 -3.36 -14.70 -1.61
N ILE A 228 -3.02 -13.66 -2.38
CA ILE A 228 -1.83 -12.85 -2.20
C ILE A 228 -2.27 -11.39 -2.06
N VAL A 229 -2.57 -10.95 -0.84
CA VAL A 229 -3.01 -9.56 -0.58
C VAL A 229 -1.97 -8.58 -1.10
N ALA A 230 -2.38 -7.64 -1.94
CA ALA A 230 -1.56 -6.62 -2.58
C ALA A 230 -2.07 -5.21 -2.20
N PRO A 231 -1.89 -4.78 -0.94
CA PRO A 231 -2.32 -3.47 -0.49
C PRO A 231 -1.38 -2.39 -1.04
N TYR A 232 -1.82 -1.14 -1.02
CA TYR A 232 -0.96 -0.01 -1.39
C TYR A 232 0.21 0.14 -0.42
N GLU A 233 -0.05 0.01 0.88
CA GLU A 233 0.97 0.00 1.94
C GLU A 233 0.55 -0.97 3.06
N LYS A 234 1.50 -1.40 3.89
CA LYS A 234 1.24 -2.21 5.08
C LYS A 234 1.96 -1.66 6.30
N TRP A 235 1.20 -1.23 7.30
CA TRP A 235 1.74 -0.90 8.63
C TRP A 235 2.06 -2.18 9.42
N GLN A 236 3.22 -2.21 10.06
CA GLN A 236 3.63 -3.29 10.95
C GLN A 236 4.21 -2.73 12.25
N TYR A 237 3.56 -3.07 13.37
CA TYR A 237 4.07 -2.79 14.70
C TYR A 237 5.37 -3.55 14.99
N TYR A 238 6.30 -2.90 15.69
CA TYR A 238 7.47 -3.57 16.25
C TYR A 238 7.10 -4.51 17.40
N ASP A 239 6.14 -4.10 18.22
CA ASP A 239 5.48 -4.89 19.25
C ASP A 239 3.98 -4.60 19.21
N SER A 240 3.15 -5.62 19.01
CA SER A 240 1.70 -5.48 18.91
C SER A 240 1.02 -4.95 20.18
N HIS A 241 1.70 -5.01 21.34
CA HIS A 241 1.21 -4.50 22.62
C HIS A 241 1.54 -3.02 22.82
N VAL A 242 2.50 -2.47 22.05
CA VAL A 242 2.93 -1.08 22.15
C VAL A 242 2.42 -0.32 20.93
N LYS A 243 1.20 0.21 21.04
CA LYS A 243 0.51 0.89 19.93
C LYS A 243 0.58 2.42 19.97
N GLN A 244 1.02 2.98 21.09
CA GLN A 244 1.17 4.41 21.31
C GLN A 244 2.44 4.67 22.13
N LEU A 245 3.11 5.78 21.83
CA LEU A 245 4.28 6.30 22.52
C LEU A 245 4.10 7.81 22.71
N SER A 246 4.55 8.32 23.86
CA SER A 246 4.58 9.76 24.11
C SER A 246 5.43 10.44 23.05
N GLN A 247 4.89 11.52 22.47
CA GLN A 247 5.58 12.33 21.47
C GLN A 247 6.17 13.57 22.14
N THR A 248 7.37 13.98 21.74
CA THR A 248 7.99 15.24 22.16
C THR A 248 7.78 16.36 21.13
N PHE A 249 7.38 16.01 19.92
CA PHE A 249 7.11 16.93 18.83
C PHE A 249 5.65 17.35 18.83
N ASN A 250 5.39 18.67 18.82
CA ASN A 250 4.04 19.19 18.63
C ASN A 250 3.71 19.27 17.13
N TYR A 251 2.91 18.32 16.64
CA TYR A 251 2.43 18.22 15.27
C TYR A 251 1.41 19.29 14.89
N ALA A 252 0.84 20.04 15.83
CA ALA A 252 -0.05 21.18 15.55
C ALA A 252 0.71 22.50 15.34
N SER A 253 1.95 22.57 15.83
CA SER A 253 2.74 23.81 15.86
C SER A 253 2.86 24.45 14.47
N ASN A 254 2.62 25.77 14.42
CA ASN A 254 2.69 26.62 13.22
C ASN A 254 1.71 26.29 12.07
N LYS A 255 0.83 25.29 12.22
CA LYS A 255 -0.20 24.99 11.23
C LYS A 255 -1.36 25.98 11.36
N THR A 256 -1.58 26.79 10.33
CA THR A 256 -2.63 27.82 10.31
C THR A 256 -3.85 27.42 9.50
N LYS A 257 -3.68 26.51 8.53
CA LYS A 257 -4.76 26.04 7.66
C LYS A 257 -5.42 24.80 8.22
N LYS A 258 -6.72 24.64 7.95
CA LYS A 258 -7.52 23.56 8.51
C LYS A 258 -7.42 22.29 7.68
N VAL A 259 -8.14 22.21 6.56
CA VAL A 259 -8.27 20.98 5.78
C VAL A 259 -7.71 21.17 4.37
N ALA A 260 -6.83 20.26 3.93
CA ALA A 260 -6.41 20.15 2.53
C ALA A 260 -7.07 18.95 1.85
N TRP A 261 -7.34 19.06 0.55
CA TRP A 261 -7.74 17.92 -0.27
C TRP A 261 -7.09 17.93 -1.65
N PHE A 262 -6.38 16.86 -2.01
CA PHE A 262 -5.78 16.66 -3.33
C PHE A 262 -6.67 15.74 -4.17
N VAL A 263 -7.33 16.28 -5.19
CA VAL A 263 -8.31 15.53 -5.98
C VAL A 263 -8.32 15.92 -7.46
N SER A 264 -8.30 14.90 -8.32
CA SER A 264 -8.36 15.08 -9.78
C SER A 264 -9.47 14.27 -10.47
N ASN A 265 -10.07 13.29 -9.79
CA ASN A 265 -11.26 12.59 -10.29
C ASN A 265 -12.52 13.22 -9.71
N CYS A 266 -13.20 14.04 -10.52
CA CYS A 266 -14.37 14.81 -10.12
C CYS A 266 -15.69 14.05 -10.29
N HIS A 267 -15.64 12.85 -10.86
CA HIS A 267 -16.78 11.96 -11.08
C HIS A 267 -16.51 10.59 -10.43
N PRO A 268 -16.35 10.54 -9.09
CA PRO A 268 -16.09 9.31 -8.37
C PRO A 268 -17.33 8.40 -8.35
N ARG A 269 -17.13 7.14 -7.96
CA ARG A 269 -18.19 6.15 -7.71
C ARG A 269 -18.58 6.11 -6.22
N ASN A 270 -18.69 7.30 -5.63
CA ASN A 270 -19.19 7.54 -4.28
C ASN A 270 -19.57 9.03 -4.11
N GLU A 271 -19.94 9.42 -2.90
CA GLU A 271 -20.42 10.77 -2.59
C GLU A 271 -19.34 11.72 -2.04
N ARG A 272 -18.04 11.38 -2.18
CA ARG A 272 -16.95 12.18 -1.59
C ARG A 272 -16.95 13.64 -2.00
N MET A 273 -17.36 13.96 -3.24
CA MET A 273 -17.46 15.34 -3.72
C MET A 273 -18.59 16.10 -3.02
N LEU A 274 -19.73 15.44 -2.77
CA LEU A 274 -20.85 16.03 -2.05
C LEU A 274 -20.47 16.25 -0.59
N TYR A 275 -19.86 15.25 0.04
CA TYR A 275 -19.44 15.33 1.43
C TYR A 275 -18.39 16.42 1.66
N ALA A 276 -17.36 16.50 0.81
CA ALA A 276 -16.34 17.54 0.92
C ALA A 276 -16.94 18.95 0.77
N ARG A 277 -17.86 19.16 -0.20
CA ARG A 277 -18.57 20.45 -0.37
C ARG A 277 -19.45 20.78 0.83
N GLU A 278 -20.12 19.80 1.42
CA GLU A 278 -20.92 20.00 2.62
C GLU A 278 -20.03 20.40 3.81
N LEU A 279 -18.90 19.71 3.99
CA LEU A 279 -17.92 20.02 5.01
C LEU A 279 -17.36 21.44 4.86
N SER A 280 -17.09 21.88 3.62
CA SER A 280 -16.59 23.23 3.32
C SER A 280 -17.50 24.37 3.78
N LYS A 281 -18.77 24.10 4.10
CA LYS A 281 -19.69 25.11 4.65
C LYS A 281 -19.40 25.43 6.13
N TYR A 282 -18.70 24.53 6.83
CA TYR A 282 -18.55 24.57 8.28
C TYR A 282 -17.09 24.70 8.74
N ILE A 283 -16.13 24.36 7.88
CA ILE A 283 -14.69 24.49 8.12
C ILE A 283 -13.96 24.79 6.80
N GLN A 284 -12.84 25.49 6.85
CA GLN A 284 -12.02 25.76 5.66
C GLN A 284 -11.51 24.46 5.04
N VAL A 285 -11.85 24.22 3.77
CA VAL A 285 -11.33 23.11 2.97
C VAL A 285 -10.69 23.67 1.70
N ASP A 286 -9.37 23.61 1.63
CA ASP A 286 -8.58 24.01 0.48
C ASP A 286 -8.49 22.82 -0.51
N ILE A 287 -9.18 22.93 -1.64
CA ILE A 287 -9.28 21.87 -2.66
C ILE A 287 -8.30 22.14 -3.80
N TYR A 288 -7.36 21.23 -3.96
CA TYR A 288 -6.29 21.26 -4.95
C TYR A 288 -6.48 20.22 -6.05
N GLY A 289 -6.13 20.59 -7.28
CA GLY A 289 -6.18 19.71 -8.45
C GLY A 289 -7.35 20.03 -9.36
N ALA A 290 -7.69 19.11 -10.27
CA ALA A 290 -8.66 19.36 -11.34
C ALA A 290 -10.10 19.62 -10.84
N CYS A 291 -10.40 19.30 -9.58
CA CYS A 291 -11.75 19.46 -9.01
C CYS A 291 -11.86 20.66 -8.05
N GLY A 292 -10.82 21.48 -7.93
CA GLY A 292 -10.79 22.67 -7.09
C GLY A 292 -10.14 23.85 -7.79
N ASN A 293 -10.09 24.97 -7.08
CA ASN A 293 -9.53 26.23 -7.60
C ASN A 293 -8.05 26.42 -7.24
N LEU A 294 -7.48 25.54 -6.41
CA LEU A 294 -6.07 25.60 -6.04
C LEU A 294 -5.26 24.62 -6.89
N HIS A 295 -4.02 25.00 -7.17
CA HIS A 295 -3.12 24.21 -7.98
C HIS A 295 -1.96 23.69 -7.15
N CYS A 296 -1.70 22.41 -7.32
CA CYS A 296 -0.60 21.69 -6.69
C CYS A 296 0.03 20.82 -7.78
N SER A 297 1.28 21.08 -8.14
CA SER A 297 2.00 20.18 -9.03
C SER A 297 2.17 18.84 -8.31
N ARG A 298 2.15 17.71 -9.04
CA ARG A 298 2.35 16.37 -8.47
C ARG A 298 3.83 16.14 -8.10
N THR A 299 4.43 17.07 -7.38
CA THR A 299 5.81 17.08 -6.93
C THR A 299 5.85 16.98 -5.42
N HIS A 300 6.88 16.36 -4.85
CA HIS A 300 7.06 16.27 -3.39
C HIS A 300 7.03 17.63 -2.71
N ALA A 301 7.56 18.66 -3.38
CA ALA A 301 7.56 20.02 -2.87
C ALA A 301 6.15 20.53 -2.53
N CYS A 302 5.13 20.09 -3.29
CA CYS A 302 3.76 20.50 -3.03
C CYS A 302 3.16 19.78 -1.83
N PHE A 303 3.35 18.47 -1.70
CA PHE A 303 2.79 17.71 -0.57
C PHE A 303 3.40 18.10 0.79
N ARG A 304 4.58 18.73 0.82
CA ARG A 304 5.17 19.29 2.06
C ARG A 304 4.30 20.32 2.78
N MET A 305 3.30 20.92 2.11
CA MET A 305 2.34 21.78 2.81
C MET A 305 1.51 20.99 3.85
N LEU A 306 1.31 19.69 3.64
CA LEU A 306 0.66 18.83 4.64
C LEU A 306 1.49 18.74 5.92
N ASP A 307 2.82 18.83 5.84
CA ASP A 307 3.67 18.79 7.02
C ASP A 307 3.63 20.09 7.81
N ASN A 308 3.49 21.24 7.15
CA ASN A 308 3.77 22.54 7.76
C ASN A 308 2.54 23.44 7.91
N ASP A 309 1.57 23.35 6.98
CA ASP A 309 0.53 24.37 6.85
C ASP A 309 -0.83 23.88 7.36
N TYR A 310 -1.16 22.59 7.15
CA TYR A 310 -2.49 22.01 7.40
C TYR A 310 -2.55 21.10 8.61
N LYS A 311 -3.60 21.22 9.43
CA LYS A 311 -3.90 20.24 10.51
C LYS A 311 -4.53 18.95 9.96
N PHE A 312 -5.39 19.04 8.96
CA PHE A 312 -6.16 17.90 8.46
C PHE A 312 -6.03 17.69 6.95
N TYR A 313 -6.17 16.44 6.52
CA TYR A 313 -6.13 16.05 5.11
C TYR A 313 -7.28 15.10 4.76
N LEU A 314 -8.04 15.41 3.71
CA LEU A 314 -9.08 14.50 3.20
C LEU A 314 -8.45 13.37 2.37
N ALA A 315 -8.29 12.20 2.97
CA ALA A 315 -7.86 10.97 2.31
C ALA A 315 -9.05 10.18 1.76
N PHE A 316 -9.88 10.85 0.94
CA PHE A 316 -11.12 10.28 0.42
C PHE A 316 -10.90 9.42 -0.83
N GLU A 317 -11.27 8.15 -0.75
CA GLU A 317 -11.22 7.23 -1.88
C GLU A 317 -12.28 7.54 -2.93
N ASN A 318 -12.04 7.07 -4.15
CA ASN A 318 -12.93 7.34 -5.29
C ASN A 318 -14.18 6.45 -5.31
N SER A 319 -14.26 5.45 -4.44
CA SER A 319 -15.31 4.43 -4.39
C SER A 319 -15.43 3.91 -2.96
N ASN A 320 -16.63 3.50 -2.57
CA ASN A 320 -16.82 2.83 -1.29
C ASN A 320 -16.79 1.32 -1.49
N CYS A 321 -15.65 0.69 -1.22
CA CYS A 321 -15.43 -0.74 -1.40
C CYS A 321 -14.69 -1.32 -0.18
N GLN A 322 -15.08 -2.53 0.23
CA GLN A 322 -14.42 -3.28 1.29
C GLN A 322 -12.90 -3.30 1.07
N ASP A 323 -12.12 -3.00 2.12
CA ASP A 323 -10.65 -2.98 2.12
C ASP A 323 -9.96 -2.01 1.14
N TYR A 324 -10.70 -1.21 0.36
CA TYR A 324 -10.11 -0.30 -0.63
C TYR A 324 -9.55 0.96 0.05
N ILE A 325 -8.28 0.90 0.43
CA ILE A 325 -7.53 1.97 1.09
C ILE A 325 -6.21 2.15 0.33
N THR A 326 -5.93 3.37 -0.15
CA THR A 326 -4.85 3.60 -1.12
C THR A 326 -3.77 4.57 -0.64
N GLU A 327 -2.90 5.00 -1.56
CA GLU A 327 -1.88 6.02 -1.35
C GLU A 327 -2.42 7.32 -0.74
N LYS A 328 -3.71 7.63 -0.93
CA LYS A 328 -4.34 8.82 -0.32
C LYS A 328 -4.23 8.73 1.19
N PHE A 329 -4.58 7.59 1.77
CA PHE A 329 -4.49 7.41 3.21
C PHE A 329 -3.04 7.20 3.65
N PHE A 330 -2.35 6.22 3.06
CA PHE A 330 -1.07 5.78 3.58
C PHE A 330 0.08 6.74 3.26
N VAL A 331 0.19 7.17 2.00
CA VAL A 331 1.34 7.98 1.54
C VAL A 331 1.08 9.46 1.78
N ASN A 332 -0.05 9.99 1.31
CA ASN A 332 -0.34 11.42 1.44
C ASN A 332 -0.80 11.78 2.87
N GLY A 333 -1.53 10.89 3.54
CA GLY A 333 -1.98 11.08 4.91
C GLY A 333 -0.89 10.72 5.92
N LEU A 334 -0.73 9.43 6.22
CA LEU A 334 0.15 8.94 7.29
C LEU A 334 1.65 9.16 7.01
N GLY A 335 2.04 9.30 5.75
CA GLY A 335 3.40 9.65 5.34
C GLY A 335 3.81 11.09 5.67
N HIS A 336 2.86 11.94 6.04
CA HIS A 336 3.08 13.34 6.39
C HIS A 336 2.70 13.63 7.86
N ASN A 337 3.01 14.84 8.33
CA ASN A 337 2.65 15.33 9.66
C ASN A 337 1.27 16.01 9.67
N VAL A 338 0.25 15.29 9.18
CA VAL A 338 -1.14 15.75 9.07
C VAL A 338 -2.09 14.68 9.59
N LEU A 339 -3.24 15.05 10.15
CA LEU A 339 -4.25 14.07 10.57
C LEU A 339 -5.19 13.71 9.41
N PRO A 340 -5.19 12.46 8.90
CA PRO A 340 -6.06 12.07 7.80
C PRO A 340 -7.52 11.90 8.25
N ILE A 341 -8.42 12.43 7.44
CA ILE A 341 -9.86 12.19 7.51
C ILE A 341 -10.23 11.27 6.35
N VAL A 342 -10.81 10.12 6.62
CA VAL A 342 -10.95 9.03 5.65
C VAL A 342 -12.41 8.76 5.29
N MET A 343 -12.62 8.36 4.03
CA MET A 343 -13.87 7.91 3.45
C MET A 343 -13.54 6.91 2.33
N GLY A 344 -14.25 5.79 2.25
CA GLY A 344 -14.06 4.80 1.19
C GLY A 344 -14.36 3.39 1.68
N ALA A 345 -13.37 2.74 2.27
CA ALA A 345 -13.57 1.46 2.94
C ALA A 345 -14.45 1.59 4.20
N ARG A 346 -14.83 0.45 4.80
CA ARG A 346 -15.59 0.45 6.06
C ARG A 346 -14.68 0.85 7.21
N GLN A 347 -15.24 1.37 8.30
CA GLN A 347 -14.46 1.72 9.51
C GLN A 347 -13.57 0.56 10.00
N GLN A 348 -14.14 -0.64 10.11
CA GLN A 348 -13.42 -1.86 10.48
C GLN A 348 -12.25 -2.22 9.54
N ASP A 349 -12.31 -1.83 8.25
CA ASP A 349 -11.24 -2.11 7.29
C ASP A 349 -10.04 -1.19 7.52
N TYR A 350 -10.32 0.08 7.87
CA TYR A 350 -9.29 1.02 8.32
C TYR A 350 -8.69 0.61 9.67
N GLU A 351 -9.51 0.18 10.64
CA GLU A 351 -9.02 -0.31 11.96
C GLU A 351 -8.02 -1.46 11.83
N LYS A 352 -8.24 -2.38 10.88
CA LYS A 352 -7.33 -3.50 10.63
C LYS A 352 -6.03 -3.07 9.93
N SER A 353 -6.04 -1.95 9.19
CA SER A 353 -4.97 -1.57 8.26
C SER A 353 -4.13 -0.37 8.72
N ALA A 354 -4.70 0.48 9.56
CA ALA A 354 -4.08 1.68 10.06
C ALA A 354 -3.36 1.45 11.39
N PRO A 355 -2.34 2.26 11.71
CA PRO A 355 -1.93 2.43 13.09
C PRO A 355 -3.11 2.89 13.96
N TYR A 356 -3.14 2.41 15.19
CA TYR A 356 -4.14 2.74 16.20
C TYR A 356 -4.25 4.25 16.41
N ARG A 357 -5.49 4.76 16.38
CA ARG A 357 -5.84 6.19 16.57
C ARG A 357 -5.05 7.15 15.68
N SER A 358 -4.76 6.76 14.43
CA SER A 358 -3.98 7.60 13.50
C SER A 358 -4.81 8.41 12.50
N TYR A 359 -6.14 8.39 12.60
CA TYR A 359 -7.05 8.95 11.59
C TYR A 359 -8.45 9.21 12.18
N ILE A 360 -9.29 9.89 11.40
CA ILE A 360 -10.70 10.15 11.71
C ILE A 360 -11.57 9.56 10.59
N HIS A 361 -12.53 8.70 10.88
CA HIS A 361 -13.47 8.18 9.88
C HIS A 361 -14.73 9.05 9.78
N VAL A 362 -15.17 9.41 8.58
CA VAL A 362 -16.39 10.23 8.39
C VAL A 362 -17.65 9.60 8.96
N ASP A 363 -17.77 8.26 8.88
CA ASP A 363 -18.90 7.51 9.45
C ASP A 363 -18.79 7.34 10.98
N GLU A 364 -17.94 8.08 11.69
CA GLU A 364 -18.04 8.25 13.16
C GLU A 364 -19.04 9.35 13.53
N PHE A 365 -19.38 10.23 12.59
CA PHE A 365 -20.22 11.42 12.82
C PHE A 365 -21.58 11.25 12.13
N GLN A 366 -22.63 11.90 12.64
CA GLN A 366 -23.96 11.94 12.02
C GLN A 366 -24.02 12.85 10.79
N SER A 367 -23.12 13.83 10.70
CA SER A 367 -23.08 14.77 9.57
C SER A 367 -21.71 15.41 9.39
N ALA A 368 -21.48 16.00 8.21
CA ALA A 368 -20.29 16.82 7.96
C ALA A 368 -20.19 18.04 8.89
N LYS A 369 -21.32 18.56 9.39
CA LYS A 369 -21.35 19.65 10.38
C LYS A 369 -20.80 19.20 11.75
N GLU A 370 -21.18 18.00 12.17
CA GLU A 370 -20.69 17.43 13.43
C GLU A 370 -19.20 17.10 13.33
N LEU A 371 -18.77 16.52 12.19
CA LEU A 371 -17.34 16.35 11.91
C LEU A 371 -16.61 17.70 11.96
N ALA A 372 -17.11 18.75 11.31
CA ALA A 372 -16.48 20.08 11.36
C ALA A 372 -16.36 20.63 12.79
N SER A 373 -17.36 20.39 13.63
CA SER A 373 -17.35 20.80 15.04
C SER A 373 -16.26 20.04 15.82
N TRP A 374 -16.10 18.75 15.55
CA TRP A 374 -14.99 17.97 16.11
C TRP A 374 -13.62 18.46 15.62
N LEU A 375 -13.49 18.80 14.34
CA LEU A 375 -12.23 19.32 13.79
C LEU A 375 -11.85 20.70 14.37
N HIS A 376 -12.83 21.57 14.66
CA HIS A 376 -12.58 22.83 15.38
C HIS A 376 -12.13 22.57 16.81
N HIS A 377 -12.74 21.60 17.50
CA HIS A 377 -12.32 21.23 18.84
C HIS A 377 -10.86 20.70 18.86
N LEU A 378 -10.49 19.83 17.91
CA LEU A 378 -9.10 19.40 17.74
C LEU A 378 -8.15 20.53 17.33
N ASP A 379 -8.66 21.54 16.62
CA ASP A 379 -7.85 22.70 16.24
C ASP A 379 -7.51 23.60 17.44
N GLU A 380 -8.43 23.68 18.42
CA GLU A 380 -8.28 24.48 19.64
C GLU A 380 -7.53 23.74 20.76
N ASP A 381 -7.47 22.40 20.72
CA ASP A 381 -6.79 21.55 21.70
C ASP A 381 -5.60 20.81 21.06
N ASP A 382 -4.41 21.41 21.21
CA ASP A 382 -3.17 20.84 20.69
C ASP A 382 -2.84 19.47 21.33
N ASP A 383 -3.11 19.26 22.62
CA ASP A 383 -2.80 17.99 23.28
C ASP A 383 -3.67 16.86 22.70
N LEU A 384 -4.98 17.13 22.55
CA LEU A 384 -5.90 16.18 21.94
C LEU A 384 -5.54 15.89 20.47
N TYR A 385 -5.19 16.90 19.69
CA TYR A 385 -4.72 16.72 18.31
C TYR A 385 -3.44 15.87 18.26
N ASN A 386 -2.46 16.17 19.12
CA ASN A 386 -1.19 15.43 19.18
C ASN A 386 -1.37 13.97 19.61
N SER A 387 -2.42 13.64 20.36
CA SER A 387 -2.72 12.25 20.74
C SER A 387 -2.92 11.32 19.53
N TYR A 388 -3.33 11.86 18.36
CA TYR A 388 -3.46 11.10 17.11
C TYR A 388 -2.13 10.77 16.43
N PHE A 389 -1.01 11.27 16.95
CA PHE A 389 0.33 11.01 16.42
C PHE A 389 1.16 10.09 17.32
N GLU A 390 0.59 9.63 18.44
CA GLU A 390 1.28 8.73 19.38
C GLU A 390 1.64 7.36 18.76
N TRP A 391 1.00 6.97 17.66
CA TRP A 391 1.40 5.77 16.92
C TRP A 391 2.79 5.90 16.28
N LYS A 392 3.30 7.11 16.02
CA LYS A 392 4.60 7.30 15.39
C LYS A 392 5.70 6.74 16.29
N GLY A 393 6.58 5.92 15.68
CA GLY A 393 7.65 5.21 16.38
C GLY A 393 7.28 3.81 16.89
N THR A 394 6.01 3.41 16.84
CA THR A 394 5.56 2.08 17.31
C THR A 394 5.74 0.97 16.27
N GLY A 395 6.00 1.34 15.01
CA GLY A 395 6.12 0.44 13.88
C GLY A 395 6.70 1.12 12.66
N GLU A 396 6.52 0.48 11.50
CA GLU A 396 6.91 1.01 10.20
C GLU A 396 5.99 0.50 9.08
N PHE A 397 5.96 1.23 7.96
CA PHE A 397 5.43 0.70 6.72
C PHE A 397 6.44 -0.28 6.12
N ILE A 398 6.02 -1.53 5.91
CA ILE A 398 6.87 -2.57 5.33
C ILE A 398 6.57 -2.75 3.85
N ASN A 399 7.60 -3.05 3.07
CA ASN A 399 7.40 -3.59 1.74
C ASN A 399 6.76 -4.99 1.89
N THR A 400 5.68 -5.25 1.15
CA THR A 400 4.99 -6.54 1.23
C THR A 400 5.67 -7.63 0.40
N TYR A 401 6.74 -7.30 -0.33
CA TYR A 401 7.51 -8.18 -1.22
C TYR A 401 6.63 -9.14 -2.02
N PHE A 402 5.67 -8.59 -2.78
CA PHE A 402 4.68 -9.35 -3.55
C PHE A 402 5.30 -10.53 -4.32
N TRP A 403 6.41 -10.31 -5.03
CA TRP A 403 7.09 -11.35 -5.79
C TRP A 403 7.70 -12.46 -4.92
N CYS A 404 8.25 -12.12 -3.76
CA CYS A 404 8.76 -13.12 -2.83
C CYS A 404 7.65 -14.02 -2.29
N ARG A 405 6.51 -13.41 -1.93
CA ARG A 405 5.33 -14.16 -1.47
C ARG A 405 4.75 -15.01 -2.59
N LEU A 406 4.54 -14.45 -3.79
CA LEU A 406 4.04 -15.20 -4.94
C LEU A 406 4.93 -16.42 -5.24
N CYS A 407 6.26 -16.23 -5.24
CA CYS A 407 7.18 -17.34 -5.45
C CYS A 407 7.07 -18.40 -4.35
N ALA A 408 7.08 -18.00 -3.08
CA ALA A 408 6.92 -18.93 -1.96
C ALA A 408 5.61 -19.74 -2.04
N MET A 409 4.51 -19.08 -2.43
CA MET A 409 3.19 -19.71 -2.47
C MET A 409 3.00 -20.65 -3.66
N ILE A 410 3.65 -20.43 -4.82
CA ILE A 410 3.65 -21.41 -5.94
C ILE A 410 4.45 -22.67 -5.60
N HIS A 411 5.43 -22.55 -4.70
CA HIS A 411 6.15 -23.70 -4.15
C HIS A 411 5.39 -24.38 -3.00
N ASP A 412 4.25 -23.84 -2.53
CA ASP A 412 3.43 -24.49 -1.52
C ASP A 412 2.62 -25.65 -2.09
N ASN A 413 2.40 -26.67 -1.28
CA ASN A 413 1.51 -27.77 -1.62
C ASN A 413 0.09 -27.43 -1.13
N TYR A 414 -0.58 -26.50 -1.82
CA TYR A 414 -1.96 -26.11 -1.55
C TYR A 414 -2.97 -26.93 -2.38
N PRO A 415 -4.12 -27.34 -1.82
CA PRO A 415 -5.16 -28.02 -2.58
C PRO A 415 -5.58 -27.24 -3.83
N PRO A 416 -5.84 -27.89 -4.96
CA PRO A 416 -6.41 -27.21 -6.11
C PRO A 416 -7.72 -26.51 -5.72
N LYS A 417 -7.82 -25.21 -6.00
CA LYS A 417 -9.06 -24.44 -5.86
C LYS A 417 -9.34 -23.61 -7.09
N TYR A 418 -10.59 -23.22 -7.25
CA TYR A 418 -11.01 -22.21 -8.22
C TYR A 418 -12.24 -21.47 -7.69
N TYR A 419 -12.46 -20.26 -8.20
CA TYR A 419 -13.66 -19.49 -7.94
C TYR A 419 -14.78 -19.97 -8.87
N ASN A 420 -15.94 -20.34 -8.31
CA ASN A 420 -17.13 -20.70 -9.09
C ASN A 420 -17.59 -19.52 -9.97
N ASP A 421 -17.74 -18.36 -9.34
CA ASP A 421 -17.86 -17.07 -10.03
C ASP A 421 -16.94 -16.05 -9.36
N ILE A 422 -15.87 -15.71 -10.06
CA ILE A 422 -14.92 -14.70 -9.58
C ILE A 422 -15.55 -13.30 -9.51
N ASN A 423 -16.59 -13.02 -10.29
CA ASN A 423 -17.29 -11.74 -10.23
C ASN A 423 -18.22 -11.68 -9.02
N GLU A 424 -18.84 -12.79 -8.60
CA GLU A 424 -19.57 -12.81 -7.33
C GLU A 424 -18.63 -12.48 -6.17
N TRP A 425 -17.45 -13.11 -6.13
CA TRP A 425 -16.44 -12.76 -5.13
C TRP A 425 -15.99 -11.30 -5.26
N TRP A 426 -15.56 -10.85 -6.43
CA TRP A 426 -14.90 -9.53 -6.61
C TRP A 426 -15.85 -8.34 -6.59
N ARG A 427 -17.06 -8.50 -7.14
CA ARG A 427 -18.01 -7.41 -7.40
C ARG A 427 -19.46 -7.76 -7.04
N GLY A 428 -19.66 -8.79 -6.24
CA GLY A 428 -20.97 -9.18 -5.73
C GLY A 428 -21.51 -8.22 -4.68
N ASP A 429 -22.67 -8.57 -4.15
CA ASP A 429 -23.35 -7.79 -3.14
C ASP A 429 -22.50 -7.66 -1.86
N GLY A 430 -22.65 -6.53 -1.19
CA GLY A 430 -21.86 -6.22 0.00
C GLY A 430 -20.44 -5.68 -0.29
N ILE A 431 -19.80 -6.02 -1.41
CA ILE A 431 -18.39 -5.66 -1.66
C ILE A 431 -18.17 -4.16 -1.86
N CYS A 432 -19.03 -3.51 -2.64
CA CYS A 432 -19.03 -2.06 -2.81
C CYS A 432 -20.42 -1.46 -2.60
N THR A 433 -20.48 -0.14 -2.46
CA THR A 433 -21.72 0.64 -2.38
C THR A 433 -21.52 2.02 -3.00
N LEU A 434 -22.58 2.60 -3.56
CA LEU A 434 -22.56 3.98 -4.08
C LEU A 434 -22.79 5.02 -2.97
N LYS A 435 -23.37 4.60 -1.84
CA LYS A 435 -23.74 5.43 -0.69
C LYS A 435 -22.84 5.14 0.52
N SER A 436 -23.03 5.86 1.62
CA SER A 436 -22.37 5.53 2.90
C SER A 436 -22.68 4.08 3.33
N TRP A 437 -21.70 3.41 3.95
CA TRP A 437 -21.86 2.09 4.55
C TRP A 437 -22.95 2.07 5.63
N ARG A 438 -23.17 3.20 6.32
CA ARG A 438 -24.21 3.37 7.34
C ARG A 438 -25.62 3.38 6.76
N GLU A 439 -25.82 3.98 5.58
CA GLU A 439 -27.14 3.96 4.93
C GLU A 439 -27.50 2.57 4.42
N LYS A 440 -26.49 1.82 3.95
CA LYS A 440 -26.67 0.45 3.48
C LYS A 440 -27.08 -0.50 4.61
N SER A 441 -26.48 -0.38 5.80
CA SER A 441 -26.85 -1.23 6.94
C SER A 441 -28.30 -0.99 7.38
N LYS A 442 -28.77 0.27 7.36
CA LYS A 442 -30.17 0.64 7.66
C LYS A 442 -31.20 0.14 6.64
N GLN A 443 -30.79 -0.17 5.40
CA GLN A 443 -31.68 -0.74 4.38
C GLN A 443 -31.79 -2.26 4.47
N MET A 444 -30.86 -2.92 5.17
CA MET A 444 -30.83 -4.38 5.36
C MET A 444 -31.49 -4.84 6.67
N THR A 445 -31.78 -3.91 7.58
CA THR A 445 -32.56 -4.08 8.82
C THR A 445 -33.98 -3.59 8.61
#